data_AF-V5ZE49-F1
#
_entry.id   AF-V5ZE49-F1
#
_cell.length_a   1.000
_cell.length_b   1.000
_cell.length_c   1.000
_cell.angle_alpha   90.00
_cell.angle_beta   90.00
_cell.angle_gamma   90.00
#
_symmetry.space_group_name_H-M   'P 1'
#
loop_
_entity.id
_entity.type
_entity.pdbx_description
1 polymer ?
#
loop_
_entity_poly.entity_id
_entity_poly.type
_entity_poly.pdbx_seq_one_letter_code
_entity_poly.pdbx_strand_id
1 'polypeptide(L)'
;RIAAARKEAETLKEKIKMRKDTLADTSRITMAAEIEPLPRIVMKVRRTLKGHLAKIYAMHWASDKRHLVSASQDGKLIVWDAPTTNKVHAIPLRSSWVMTCAYAPSGAFVA
;
A
#
# COMPACT_ATOMS: atom_id res chain seq x y z
N ARG A 1 1.18 -28.84 30.96
CA ARG A 1 0.60 -27.51 30.61
C ARG A 1 0.84 -27.14 29.14
N ILE A 2 2.09 -27.07 28.66
CA ILE A 2 2.39 -26.76 27.24
C ILE A 2 1.82 -27.78 26.24
N ALA A 3 1.93 -29.08 26.52
CA ALA A 3 1.40 -30.13 25.64
C ALA A 3 -0.13 -30.08 25.50
N ALA A 4 -0.84 -29.76 26.60
CA ALA A 4 -2.29 -29.62 26.59
C ALA A 4 -2.72 -28.42 25.74
N ALA A 5 -2.05 -27.27 25.91
CA ALA A 5 -2.31 -26.08 25.09
C ALA A 5 -2.04 -26.32 23.59
N ARG A 6 -0.99 -27.08 23.24
CA ARG A 6 -0.73 -27.47 21.83
C ARG A 6 -1.84 -28.33 21.25
N LYS A 7 -2.32 -29.33 22.02
CA LYS A 7 -3.41 -30.21 21.60
C LYS A 7 -4.71 -29.44 21.39
N GLU A 8 -5.01 -28.50 22.28
CA GLU A 8 -6.17 -27.62 22.16
C GLU A 8 -6.08 -26.71 20.93
N ALA A 9 -4.91 -26.11 20.66
CA ALA A 9 -4.68 -25.28 19.48
C ALA A 9 -4.88 -26.05 18.16
N GLU A 10 -4.35 -27.28 18.04
CA GLU A 10 -4.59 -28.12 16.85
C GLU A 10 -6.07 -28.48 16.71
N THR A 11 -6.76 -28.74 17.82
CA THR A 11 -8.22 -29.01 17.80
C THR A 11 -9.00 -27.80 17.28
N LEU A 12 -8.66 -26.59 17.72
CA LEU A 12 -9.30 -25.36 17.25
C LEU A 12 -8.99 -25.07 15.78
N LYS A 13 -7.75 -25.31 15.35
CA LYS A 13 -7.33 -25.18 13.95
C LYS A 13 -8.13 -26.12 13.05
N GLU A 14 -8.31 -27.38 13.42
CA GLU A 14 -9.12 -28.32 12.63
C GLU A 14 -10.60 -27.92 12.61
N LYS A 15 -11.15 -27.43 13.74
CA LYS A 15 -12.52 -26.88 13.76
C LYS A 15 -12.69 -25.69 12.81
N ILE A 16 -11.71 -24.78 12.77
CA ILE A 16 -11.72 -23.64 11.84
C ILE A 16 -11.64 -24.13 10.40
N LYS A 17 -10.77 -25.10 10.10
CA LYS A 17 -10.62 -25.69 8.77
C LYS A 17 -11.92 -26.34 8.30
N MET A 18 -12.50 -27.24 9.10
CA MET A 18 -13.76 -27.89 8.78
C MET A 18 -14.89 -26.88 8.52
N ARG A 19 -14.98 -25.81 9.33
CA ARG A 19 -15.99 -24.77 9.12
C ARG A 19 -15.74 -23.97 7.83
N LYS A 20 -14.48 -23.66 7.50
CA LYS A 20 -14.13 -23.00 6.23
C LYS A 20 -14.51 -23.87 5.03
N ASP A 21 -14.19 -25.16 5.09
CA ASP A 21 -14.48 -26.11 3.99
C ASP A 21 -15.99 -26.28 3.81
N THR A 22 -16.75 -26.32 4.90
CA THR A 22 -18.22 -26.40 4.86
C THR A 22 -18.86 -25.14 4.25
N LEU A 23 -18.24 -23.97 4.43
CA LEU A 23 -18.72 -22.69 3.89
C LEU A 23 -18.18 -22.41 2.48
N ALA A 24 -17.26 -23.22 1.95
CA ALA A 24 -16.63 -23.03 0.64
C ALA A 24 -17.46 -23.70 -0.47
N ASP A 25 -18.63 -23.13 -0.73
CA ASP A 25 -19.61 -23.60 -1.72
C ASP A 25 -19.17 -23.42 -3.18
N THR A 26 -18.41 -22.37 -3.49
CA THR A 26 -17.90 -22.10 -4.83
C THR A 26 -16.55 -21.37 -4.81
N SER A 27 -15.90 -21.27 -5.97
CA SER A 27 -14.64 -20.56 -6.14
C SER A 27 -14.84 -19.21 -6.84
N ARG A 28 -13.98 -18.24 -6.54
CA ARG A 28 -13.98 -16.93 -7.23
C ARG A 28 -13.84 -17.08 -8.75
N ILE A 29 -13.10 -18.08 -9.21
CA ILE A 29 -12.89 -18.34 -10.65
C ILE A 29 -14.19 -18.85 -11.28
N THR A 30 -14.90 -19.77 -10.62
CA THR A 30 -16.19 -20.28 -11.08
C THR A 30 -17.23 -19.17 -11.16
N MET A 31 -17.31 -18.30 -10.14
CA MET A 31 -18.23 -17.16 -10.15
C MET A 31 -17.90 -16.11 -11.21
N ALA A 32 -16.61 -15.94 -11.52
CA ALA A 32 -16.15 -14.96 -12.51
C ALA A 32 -16.11 -15.51 -13.95
N ALA A 33 -16.51 -16.77 -14.18
CA ALA A 33 -16.39 -17.43 -15.47
C ALA A 33 -17.20 -16.73 -16.59
N GLU A 34 -18.29 -16.07 -16.21
CA GLU A 34 -19.17 -15.35 -17.14
C GLU A 34 -18.81 -13.86 -17.28
N ILE A 35 -17.81 -13.39 -16.54
CA ILE A 35 -17.38 -11.99 -16.60
C ILE A 35 -16.50 -11.79 -17.84
N GLU A 36 -16.87 -10.83 -18.67
CA GLU A 36 -16.07 -10.45 -19.84
C GLU A 36 -14.65 -10.04 -19.43
N PRO A 37 -13.60 -10.55 -20.11
CA PRO A 37 -12.23 -10.20 -19.79
C PRO A 37 -11.96 -8.73 -20.09
N LEU A 38 -11.09 -8.11 -19.28
CA LEU A 38 -10.70 -6.72 -19.49
C LEU A 38 -10.01 -6.55 -20.85
N PRO A 39 -10.32 -5.46 -21.59
CA PRO A 39 -9.64 -5.15 -22.84
C PRO A 39 -8.17 -4.82 -22.58
N ARG A 40 -7.37 -4.72 -23.66
CA ARG A 40 -5.97 -4.32 -23.56
C ARG A 40 -5.83 -2.90 -22.98
N ILE A 41 -5.30 -2.80 -21.77
CA ILE A 41 -5.01 -1.52 -21.11
C ILE A 41 -3.60 -1.05 -21.51
N VAL A 42 -3.51 0.12 -22.16
CA VAL A 42 -2.22 0.74 -22.52
C VAL A 42 -1.92 1.87 -21.54
N MET A 43 -0.98 1.64 -20.63
CA MET A 43 -0.50 2.66 -19.69
C MET A 43 0.64 3.47 -20.32
N LYS A 44 0.61 4.80 -20.16
CA LYS A 44 1.68 5.70 -20.58
C LYS A 44 2.09 6.58 -19.42
N VAL A 45 3.40 6.81 -19.27
CA VAL A 45 3.92 7.76 -18.28
C VAL A 45 3.43 9.16 -18.63
N ARG A 46 2.77 9.83 -17.67
CA ARG A 46 2.25 11.20 -17.84
C ARG A 46 3.15 12.26 -17.25
N ARG A 47 3.87 11.94 -16.17
CA ARG A 47 4.71 12.86 -15.41
C ARG A 47 5.94 12.13 -14.87
N THR A 48 7.04 12.87 -14.75
CA THR A 48 8.28 12.43 -14.11
C THR A 48 8.66 13.45 -13.04
N LEU A 49 8.50 13.08 -11.77
CA LEU A 49 8.79 13.96 -10.64
C LEU A 49 10.28 13.91 -10.29
N LYS A 50 11.03 14.95 -10.68
CA LYS A 50 12.47 15.05 -10.43
C LYS A 50 12.76 15.93 -9.21
N GLY A 51 13.53 15.42 -8.24
CA GLY A 51 13.95 16.23 -7.09
C GLY A 51 14.66 15.48 -5.98
N HIS A 52 14.40 14.19 -5.79
CA HIS A 52 15.18 13.38 -4.87
C HIS A 52 16.58 13.12 -5.40
N LEU A 53 17.55 13.08 -4.49
CA LEU A 53 18.97 12.88 -4.79
C LEU A 53 19.43 11.44 -4.56
N ALA A 54 18.56 10.62 -3.97
CA ALA A 54 18.81 9.21 -3.70
C ALA A 54 17.56 8.37 -3.97
N LYS A 55 17.63 7.09 -3.61
CA LYS A 55 16.54 6.12 -3.83
C LYS A 55 15.29 6.53 -3.07
N ILE A 56 14.15 6.43 -3.74
CA ILE A 56 12.82 6.61 -3.16
C ILE A 56 12.34 5.25 -2.66
N TYR A 57 11.93 5.15 -1.39
CA TYR A 57 11.46 3.90 -0.79
C TYR A 57 9.94 3.80 -0.70
N ALA A 58 9.27 4.94 -0.50
CA ALA A 58 7.82 4.96 -0.33
C ALA A 58 7.21 6.23 -0.92
N MET A 59 5.93 6.13 -1.26
CA MET A 59 5.07 7.27 -1.58
C MET A 59 3.65 7.00 -1.10
N HIS A 60 2.91 8.06 -0.76
CA HIS A 60 1.50 7.96 -0.41
C HIS A 60 0.72 9.14 -1.02
N TRP A 61 -0.38 8.83 -1.70
CA TRP A 61 -1.31 9.84 -2.21
C TRP A 61 -2.10 10.47 -1.07
N ALA A 62 -2.35 11.77 -1.19
CA ALA A 62 -3.36 12.43 -0.37
C ALA A 62 -4.77 12.07 -0.84
N SER A 63 -5.75 12.25 0.05
CA SER A 63 -7.18 12.01 -0.22
C SER A 63 -7.76 12.94 -1.30
N ASP A 64 -7.10 14.05 -1.59
CA ASP A 64 -7.50 15.04 -2.60
C ASP A 64 -7.19 14.65 -4.05
N LYS A 65 -6.53 13.49 -4.27
CA LYS A 65 -6.13 12.96 -5.59
C LYS A 65 -5.20 13.88 -6.38
N ARG A 66 -4.61 14.88 -5.74
CA ARG A 66 -3.74 15.88 -6.35
C ARG A 66 -2.34 15.82 -5.76
N HIS A 67 -2.25 15.77 -4.43
CA HIS A 67 -0.98 15.76 -3.74
C HIS A 67 -0.50 14.33 -3.44
N LEU A 68 0.81 14.16 -3.37
CA LEU A 68 1.43 12.96 -2.84
C LEU A 68 2.69 13.30 -2.07
N VAL A 69 3.01 12.49 -1.07
CA VAL A 69 4.29 12.55 -0.36
C VAL A 69 5.20 11.43 -0.85
N SER A 70 6.50 11.70 -0.97
CA SER A 70 7.52 10.68 -1.25
C SER A 70 8.66 10.76 -0.25
N ALA A 71 9.19 9.60 0.11
CA ALA A 71 10.30 9.42 1.05
C ALA A 71 11.54 8.89 0.36
N SER A 72 12.68 9.51 0.65
CA SER A 72 13.97 9.17 0.03
C SER A 72 15.08 8.93 1.05
N GLN A 73 16.06 8.15 0.61
CA GLN A 73 17.29 7.92 1.34
C GLN A 73 18.13 9.19 1.54
N ASP A 74 17.87 10.25 0.77
CA ASP A 74 18.51 11.57 0.91
C ASP A 74 18.10 12.32 2.19
N GLY A 75 17.27 11.71 3.03
CA GLY A 75 16.81 12.28 4.30
C GLY A 75 15.73 13.34 4.10
N LYS A 76 14.99 13.33 2.98
CA LYS A 76 13.90 14.28 2.72
C LYS A 76 12.59 13.56 2.46
N LEU A 77 11.51 14.14 3.00
CA LEU A 77 10.16 13.96 2.46
C LEU A 77 9.87 15.10 1.49
N ILE A 78 9.32 14.80 0.32
CA ILE A 78 8.83 15.83 -0.59
C ILE A 78 7.33 15.64 -0.78
N VAL A 79 6.56 16.72 -0.57
CA VAL A 79 5.15 16.80 -0.95
C VAL A 79 5.07 17.44 -2.32
N TRP A 80 4.37 16.78 -3.23
CA TRP A 80 4.25 17.18 -4.63
C TRP A 80 2.82 17.54 -4.96
N ASP A 81 2.65 18.49 -5.87
CA ASP A 81 1.43 18.67 -6.65
C ASP A 81 1.59 17.89 -7.97
N ALA A 82 0.93 16.73 -8.09
CA ALA A 82 1.23 15.76 -9.14
C ALA A 82 0.89 16.23 -10.57
N PRO A 83 -0.25 16.90 -10.84
CA PRO A 83 -0.54 17.45 -12.16
C PRO A 83 0.49 18.47 -12.67
N THR A 84 0.98 19.34 -11.79
CA THR A 84 1.90 20.44 -12.11
C THR A 84 3.37 20.07 -11.95
N THR A 85 3.66 18.96 -11.27
CA THR A 85 5.02 18.51 -10.88
C THR A 85 5.76 19.41 -9.90
N ASN A 86 5.04 20.36 -9.30
CA ASN A 86 5.62 21.30 -8.35
C ASN A 86 5.91 20.62 -7.01
N LYS A 87 7.01 21.04 -6.37
CA LYS A 87 7.34 20.66 -4.99
C LYS A 87 6.64 21.67 -4.06
N VAL A 88 5.62 21.22 -3.36
CA VAL A 88 4.86 22.06 -2.42
C VAL A 88 5.64 22.20 -1.11
N HIS A 89 6.15 21.07 -0.60
CA HIS A 89 6.99 21.06 0.59
C HIS A 89 8.20 20.15 0.40
N ALA A 90 9.32 20.53 0.99
CA ALA A 90 10.51 19.70 1.11
C ALA A 90 10.92 19.68 2.59
N ILE A 91 10.69 18.57 3.26
CA ILE A 91 10.84 18.43 4.70
C ILE A 91 12.14 17.65 4.96
N PRO A 92 13.19 18.30 5.48
CA PRO A 92 14.40 17.60 5.88
C PRO A 92 14.14 16.81 7.17
N LEU A 93 14.59 15.56 7.18
CA LEU A 93 14.53 14.66 8.33
C LEU A 93 15.92 14.53 8.97
N ARG A 94 15.93 14.24 10.27
CA ARG A 94 17.19 14.10 11.03
C ARG A 94 17.96 12.85 10.67
N SER A 95 17.26 11.81 10.25
CA SER A 95 17.84 10.53 9.85
C SER A 95 17.80 10.43 8.33
N SER A 96 18.96 10.24 7.73
CA SER A 96 19.05 9.64 6.40
C SER A 96 18.47 8.21 6.48
N TRP A 97 17.91 7.67 5.40
CA TRP A 97 17.25 6.34 5.33
C TRP A 97 15.77 6.29 5.77
N VAL A 98 14.94 7.04 5.07
CA VAL A 98 13.49 7.05 5.30
C VAL A 98 12.85 5.92 4.49
N MET A 99 12.29 4.92 5.18
CA MET A 99 11.77 3.69 4.55
C MET A 99 10.27 3.75 4.23
N THR A 100 9.53 4.64 4.87
CA THR A 100 8.08 4.77 4.71
C THR A 100 7.63 6.21 4.83
N CYS A 101 6.47 6.52 4.27
CA CYS A 101 5.76 7.76 4.54
C CYS A 101 4.25 7.56 4.39
N ALA A 102 3.46 8.41 5.04
CA ALA A 102 2.02 8.42 4.92
C ALA A 102 1.46 9.84 4.96
N TYR A 103 0.63 10.16 3.97
CA TYR A 103 -0.24 11.33 4.00
C TYR A 103 -1.47 11.10 4.91
N ALA A 104 -1.79 12.06 5.77
CA ALA A 104 -3.00 12.01 6.59
C ALA A 104 -4.26 12.22 5.74
N PRO A 105 -5.38 11.54 6.04
CA PRO A 105 -6.64 11.72 5.30
C PRO A 105 -7.20 13.15 5.33
N SER A 106 -6.88 13.93 6.37
CA SER A 106 -7.27 15.34 6.50
C SER A 106 -6.47 16.29 5.60
N GLY A 107 -5.35 15.84 5.03
CA GLY A 107 -4.46 16.68 4.23
C GLY A 107 -3.46 17.52 5.04
N ALA A 108 -3.58 17.55 6.37
CA ALA A 108 -2.81 18.48 7.21
C ALA A 108 -1.47 17.93 7.74
N PHE A 109 -1.28 16.62 7.73
CA PHE A 109 -0.11 15.97 8.34
C PHE A 109 0.52 14.94 7.41
N VAL A 110 1.82 14.70 7.61
CA VAL A 110 2.58 13.61 6.99
C VAL A 110 3.38 12.89 8.07
N ALA A 111 3.51 11.57 7.94
CA ALA A 111 4.33 10.70 8.78
C ALA A 111 5.39 10.00 7.92
#